data_AF-X1UM38-F1
#
_entry.id   AF-X1UM38-F1
#
_cell.length_a   1.000
_cell.length_b   1.000
_cell.length_c   1.000
_cell.angle_alpha   90.00
_cell.angle_beta   90.00
_cell.angle_gamma   90.00
#
_symmetry.space_group_name_H-M   'P 1'
#
loop_
_entity.id
_entity.type
_entity.pdbx_description
1 polymer ?
#
loop_
_entity_poly.entity_id
_entity_poly.type
_entity_poly.pdbx_seq_one_letter_code
_entity_poly.pdbx_strand_id
1 'polypeptide(L)' 'ELLKKSPLGLRMTKQAINLSLDSPSLETILQFENSSIVLTFSSKDVNEASAAFFEKRDPKFPLR' A
#
# COMPACT_ATOMS: atom_id res chain seq x y z
N GLU A 1 11.56 10.65 3.35
CA GLU A 1 11.28 9.24 2.99
C GLU A 1 9.82 8.94 2.62
N LEU A 2 8.81 9.20 3.48
CA LEU A 2 7.42 8.81 3.20
C LEU A 2 6.80 9.46 1.96
N LEU A 3 7.20 10.69 1.61
CA LEU A 3 6.70 11.41 0.42
C LEU A 3 7.02 10.69 -0.91
N LYS A 4 7.95 9.73 -0.92
CA LYS A 4 8.33 8.94 -2.09
C LYS A 4 7.61 7.58 -2.16
N LYS A 5 6.58 7.36 -1.34
CA LYS A 5 5.82 6.10 -1.28
C LYS A 5 4.39 6.35 -1.75
N SER A 6 3.74 5.28 -2.25
CA SER A 6 2.34 5.33 -2.66
C SER A 6 1.46 5.83 -1.49
N PRO A 7 0.68 6.91 -1.66
CA PRO A 7 -0.25 7.38 -0.64
C PRO A 7 -1.28 6.30 -0.26
N LEU A 8 -1.76 5.53 -1.24
CA LEU A 8 -2.67 4.42 -0.99
C LEU A 8 -1.98 3.31 -0.18
N GLY A 9 -0.77 2.91 -0.55
CA GLY A 9 0.01 1.92 0.19
C GLY A 9 0.25 2.35 1.64
N LEU A 10 0.66 3.61 1.86
CA LEU A 10 0.85 4.14 3.22
C LEU A 10 -0.43 4.14 4.05
N ARG A 11 -1.59 4.48 3.45
CA ARG A 11 -2.89 4.44 4.13
C ARG A 11 -3.25 3.01 4.55
N MET A 12 -3.12 2.04 3.63
CA MET A 12 -3.42 0.63 3.91
C MET A 12 -2.50 0.06 4.97
N THR A 13 -1.18 0.31 4.88
CA THR A 13 -0.22 -0.16 5.88
C THR A 13 -0.50 0.45 7.26
N LYS A 14 -0.84 1.74 7.35
CA LYS A 14 -1.22 2.35 8.63
C LYS A 14 -2.47 1.69 9.21
N GLN A 15 -3.48 1.42 8.38
CA GLN A 15 -4.70 0.75 8.84
C GLN A 15 -4.41 -0.69 9.29
N ALA A 16 -3.59 -1.45 8.55
CA ALA A 16 -3.19 -2.79 8.93
C ALA A 16 -2.50 -2.81 10.31
N ILE A 17 -1.57 -1.88 10.54
CA ILE A 17 -0.88 -1.75 11.84
C ILE A 17 -1.90 -1.48 12.96
N ASN A 18 -2.80 -0.51 12.77
CA ASN A 18 -3.78 -0.18 13.79
C ASN A 18 -4.74 -1.35 14.08
N LEU A 19 -5.27 -2.02 13.03
CA LEU A 19 -6.13 -3.18 13.23
C LEU A 19 -5.39 -4.34 13.90
N SER A 20 -4.11 -4.54 13.58
CA SER A 20 -3.33 -5.65 14.14
C SER A 20 -3.15 -5.57 15.66
N LEU A 21 -3.24 -4.37 16.24
CA LEU A 21 -3.15 -4.17 17.69
C LEU A 21 -4.39 -4.71 18.42
N ASP A 22 -5.57 -4.57 17.82
CA ASP A 22 -6.85 -4.89 18.44
C ASP A 22 -7.51 -6.15 17.84
N SER A 23 -6.86 -6.80 16.87
CA SER A 23 -7.46 -7.92 16.15
C SER A 23 -7.66 -9.12 17.05
N PRO A 24 -8.86 -9.72 17.06
CA PRO A 24 -9.14 -10.91 17.85
C PRO A 24 -8.48 -12.18 17.27
N SER A 25 -8.00 -12.14 16.02
CA SER A 25 -7.34 -13.29 15.39
C SER A 25 -6.38 -12.89 14.26
N LEU A 26 -5.43 -13.77 13.96
CA LEU A 26 -4.52 -13.65 12.82
C LEU A 26 -5.28 -13.72 11.49
N GLU A 27 -6.26 -14.61 11.38
CA GLU A 27 -7.08 -14.80 10.18
C GLU A 27 -7.77 -13.49 9.76
N THR A 28 -8.32 -12.74 10.72
CA THR A 28 -8.96 -11.45 10.45
C THR A 28 -7.99 -10.44 9.83
N ILE A 29 -6.74 -10.38 10.30
CA ILE A 29 -5.73 -9.46 9.73
C ILE A 29 -5.28 -9.92 8.36
N LEU A 30 -5.06 -11.21 8.16
CA LEU A 30 -4.68 -11.77 6.85
C LEU A 30 -5.74 -11.46 5.78
N GLN A 31 -7.02 -11.56 6.13
CA GLN A 31 -8.11 -11.20 5.21
C GLN A 31 -8.10 -9.71 4.85
N PHE A 32 -7.84 -8.84 5.83
CA PHE A 32 -7.69 -7.41 5.60
C PHE A 32 -6.47 -7.08 4.72
N GLU A 33 -5.32 -7.69 5.00
CA GLU A 33 -4.09 -7.51 4.23
C GLU A 33 -4.25 -7.99 2.79
N ASN A 34 -4.84 -9.17 2.58
CA ASN A 34 -5.09 -9.69 1.24
C ASN A 34 -5.97 -8.71 0.42
N SER A 35 -7.04 -8.21 1.02
CA SER A 35 -7.91 -7.21 0.39
C SER A 35 -7.16 -5.92 0.06
N SER A 36 -6.29 -5.46 0.98
CA SER A 36 -5.45 -4.27 0.81
C SER A 36 -4.41 -4.44 -0.30
N ILE A 37 -3.83 -5.63 -0.44
CA ILE A 37 -2.91 -5.99 -1.52
C ILE A 37 -3.65 -5.93 -2.86
N VAL A 38 -4.80 -6.59 -2.99
CA VAL A 38 -5.60 -6.56 -4.24
C VAL A 38 -5.96 -5.12 -4.62
N LEU A 39 -6.36 -4.29 -3.65
CA LEU A 39 -6.67 -2.88 -3.88
C LEU A 39 -5.45 -2.07 -4.34
N THR A 40 -4.31 -2.25 -3.69
CA THR A 40 -3.08 -1.51 -4.05
C THR A 40 -2.52 -1.94 -5.41
N PHE A 41 -2.58 -3.23 -5.74
CA PHE A 41 -2.16 -3.77 -7.04
C PHE A 41 -3.12 -3.43 -8.18
N SER A 42 -4.38 -3.11 -7.91
CA SER A 42 -5.32 -2.62 -8.94
C SER A 42 -5.23 -1.10 -9.17
N SER A 43 -4.44 -0.38 -8.36
CA SER A 43 -4.27 1.06 -8.47
C SER A 43 -3.26 1.47 -9.56
N LYS A 44 -3.32 2.73 -10.01
CA LYS A 44 -2.31 3.29 -10.92
C LYS A 44 -0.92 3.41 -10.28
N ASP A 45 -0.86 3.41 -8.94
CA ASP A 45 0.39 3.55 -8.20
C ASP A 45 1.33 2.37 -8.46
N VAL A 46 0.81 1.15 -8.66
CA VAL A 46 1.67 -0.01 -8.94
C VAL A 46 2.38 0.12 -10.29
N ASN A 47 1.69 0.67 -11.30
CA ASN A 47 2.24 0.87 -12.63
C ASN A 47 3.33 1.93 -12.60
N GLU A 48 3.09 3.05 -11.90
CA GLU A 48 4.08 4.11 -11.74
C GLU A 48 5.26 3.68 -10.87
N ALA A 49 5.02 2.94 -9.78
CA ALA A 49 6.09 2.40 -8.96
C ALA A 49 7.01 1.47 -9.77
N SER A 50 6.41 0.61 -10.60
CA SER A 50 7.15 -0.29 -11.48
C SER A 50 7.96 0.48 -12.52
N ALA A 51 7.33 1.44 -13.21
CA ALA A 51 8.02 2.27 -14.20
C ALA A 51 9.18 3.06 -13.58
N ALA A 52 8.94 3.75 -12.47
CA ALA A 52 9.96 4.53 -11.76
C ALA A 52 11.13 3.66 -11.27
N PHE A 53 10.85 2.43 -10.82
CA PHE A 53 11.87 1.47 -10.41
C PHE A 53 12.78 1.07 -11.58
N PHE A 54 12.22 0.69 -12.72
CA PHE A 54 13.01 0.33 -13.91
C PHE A 54 13.75 1.53 -14.52
N GLU A 55 13.14 2.72 -14.47
CA GLU A 55 13.73 3.98 -14.95
C GLU A 55 14.73 4.60 -13.96
N LYS A 56 14.90 4.02 -12.75
CA LYS A 56 15.79 4.51 -11.68
C LYS A 56 15.54 5.98 -11.30
N ARG A 57 14.27 6.40 -11.30
CA ARG A 57 13.84 7.74 -10.90
C ARG A 57 12.92 7.68 -9.68
N ASP A 58 12.70 8.83 -9.05
CA ASP A 58 11.68 8.93 -8.02
C ASP A 58 10.27 8.74 -8.63
N PRO A 59 9.39 7.98 -7.96
CA PRO A 59 8.01 7.77 -8.41
C PRO A 59 7.15 9.02 -8.20
N LYS A 60 6.18 9.22 -9.10
CA LYS A 60 5.23 10.34 -9.10
C LYS A 60 3.81 9.82 -8.87
N PHE A 61 3.46 9.60 -7.61
CA PHE A 61 2.13 9.09 -7.27
C PHE A 61 1.05 10.19 -7.36
N PRO A 62 -0.14 9.89 -7.92
CA PRO A 62 -1.27 10.78 -7.86
C PRO A 62 -1.71 11.02 -6.40
N LEU A 63 -1.88 12.27 -6.00
CA LEU A 63 -2.21 12.69 -4.62
C LEU A 63 -3.69 12.47 -4.23
N ARG A 64 -4.44 11.58 -4.90
CA ARG A 64 -5.86 11.35 -4.61
C ARG A 64 -6.06 9.94 -4.04
#